data_AF-A0A6C1E166-F1
#
_entry.id   AF-A0A6C1E166-F1
#
_cell.length_a   1.000
_cell.length_b   1.000
_cell.length_c   1.000
_cell.angle_alpha   90.00
_cell.angle_beta   90.00
_cell.angle_gamma   90.00
#
_symmetry.space_group_name_H-M   'P 1'
#
loop_
_entity.id
_entity.type
_entity.pdbx_description
1 polymer ?
#
loop_
_entity_poly.entity_id
_entity_poly.type
_entity_poly.pdbx_seq_one_letter_code
_entity_poly.pdbx_strand_id
1 'polypeptide(L)'
;MKKITTSTEDQKATTNINWRSFNAKIIDAEVAQFLEQGLSIHPTQITQYTQRLSKLEKALDRHEFFIANHDDQDDIDEMVENSSENNQIILAYIKYNILLTSISRERDLFTHLWNQWLKLNTSLPSKLTKYKEMERIVKNLTKYLSDIMELPGVYSDDELLSQLDLCKLYFQLFLNTGCLSVLYQSKGRYMEALALYVDAYRRLENKLSEIESLDEILLPANLLSLNSVRSLQKRIENGGNSVITLAEYEKRNHGGSLGKYDLTVIEKLDSKKILPTDIQLKNLFPLKPKMLPIPSKPTLFDLAFNYITYDKQEPSASQVKDSVTETESISQTPISNEQTEGEPKKKRGFLGLFGR
;
A
#
# COMPACT_ATOMS: atom_id res chain seq x y z
N MET A 1 29.55 37.76 -44.25
CA MET A 1 30.44 38.55 -43.36
C MET A 1 29.86 39.94 -43.16
N LYS A 2 29.19 40.17 -42.03
CA LYS A 2 29.00 41.51 -41.44
C LYS A 2 28.89 41.32 -39.92
N LYS A 3 29.63 42.17 -39.22
CA LYS A 3 30.16 42.00 -37.86
C LYS A 3 29.06 41.89 -36.80
N ILE A 4 29.20 40.89 -35.93
CA ILE A 4 28.60 40.86 -34.61
C ILE A 4 29.49 41.74 -33.73
N THR A 5 28.91 42.80 -33.18
CA THR A 5 29.53 43.58 -32.11
C THR A 5 28.60 43.44 -30.91
N THR A 6 29.04 42.62 -29.97
CA THR A 6 28.54 42.52 -28.61
C THR A 6 28.80 43.82 -27.86
N SER A 7 27.80 44.39 -27.19
CA SER A 7 27.98 45.29 -26.04
C SER A 7 26.64 45.43 -25.29
N THR A 8 26.56 44.72 -24.15
CA THR A 8 25.91 45.15 -22.89
C THR A 8 24.57 45.89 -22.97
N GLU A 9 23.48 45.13 -22.87
CA GLU A 9 22.22 45.65 -22.34
C GLU A 9 22.14 45.29 -20.85
N ASP A 10 22.18 46.33 -20.01
CA ASP A 10 21.82 46.26 -18.60
C ASP A 10 20.36 45.77 -18.48
N GLN A 11 20.18 44.56 -17.99
CA GLN A 11 18.86 44.04 -17.60
C GLN A 11 18.35 44.91 -16.45
N LYS A 12 17.35 45.76 -16.74
CA LYS A 12 16.67 46.57 -15.72
C LYS A 12 15.95 45.64 -14.75
N ALA A 13 16.51 45.50 -13.56
CA ALA A 13 15.89 44.78 -12.45
C ALA A 13 14.47 45.28 -12.21
N THR A 14 13.51 44.35 -12.12
CA THR A 14 12.10 44.68 -11.92
C THR A 14 11.94 45.26 -10.52
N THR A 15 11.66 46.57 -10.47
CA THR A 15 11.52 47.33 -9.21
C THR A 15 10.13 47.28 -8.62
N ASN A 16 9.13 46.79 -9.36
CA ASN A 16 7.75 46.67 -8.89
C ASN A 16 7.31 45.20 -8.92
N ILE A 17 6.87 44.68 -7.77
CA ILE A 17 6.25 43.37 -7.66
C ILE A 17 4.74 43.51 -7.55
N ASN A 18 4.03 42.57 -8.16
CA ASN A 18 2.61 42.37 -7.97
C ASN A 18 2.42 41.07 -7.17
N TRP A 19 1.81 41.18 -6.00
CA TRP A 19 1.49 40.06 -5.13
C TRP A 19 -0.02 40.08 -4.83
N ARG A 20 -0.77 39.25 -5.56
CA ARG A 20 -2.25 39.21 -5.46
C ARG A 20 -2.83 40.61 -5.73
N SER A 21 -3.56 41.18 -4.77
CA SER A 21 -4.15 42.52 -4.87
C SER A 21 -3.19 43.65 -4.47
N PHE A 22 -1.96 43.32 -4.08
CA PHE A 22 -0.97 44.28 -3.59
C PHE A 22 0.12 44.55 -4.62
N ASN A 23 0.53 45.81 -4.71
CA ASN A 23 1.71 46.21 -5.47
C ASN A 23 2.74 46.73 -4.48
N ALA A 24 3.99 46.27 -4.62
CA ALA A 24 5.09 46.72 -3.78
C ALA A 24 6.30 47.09 -4.64
N LYS A 25 7.03 48.11 -4.20
CA LYS A 25 8.23 48.61 -4.87
C LYS A 25 9.46 48.17 -4.09
N ILE A 26 10.34 47.43 -4.75
CA ILE A 26 11.63 47.02 -4.21
C ILE A 26 12.55 48.24 -4.24
N ILE A 27 13.03 48.64 -3.06
CA ILE A 27 13.93 49.79 -2.87
C ILE A 27 15.39 49.34 -3.08
N ASP A 28 15.76 48.16 -2.56
CA ASP A 28 17.12 47.63 -2.69
C ASP A 28 17.35 46.98 -4.07
N ALA A 29 18.32 47.52 -4.81
CA ALA A 29 18.72 47.03 -6.13
C ALA A 29 19.30 45.59 -6.08
N GLU A 30 19.96 45.21 -4.99
CA GLU A 30 20.51 43.85 -4.84
C GLU A 30 19.39 42.81 -4.64
N VAL A 31 18.34 43.16 -3.88
CA VAL A 31 17.15 42.31 -3.70
C VAL A 31 16.45 42.12 -5.06
N ALA A 32 16.26 43.20 -5.81
CA ALA A 32 15.66 43.14 -7.14
C ALA A 32 16.48 42.26 -8.11
N GLN A 33 17.81 42.37 -8.08
CA GLN A 33 18.71 41.58 -8.91
C GLN A 33 18.67 40.08 -8.56
N PHE A 34 18.77 39.72 -7.28
CA PHE A 34 18.72 38.30 -6.87
C PHE A 34 17.35 37.68 -7.14
N LEU A 35 16.27 38.44 -6.95
CA LEU A 35 14.91 38.01 -7.24
C LEU A 35 14.73 37.74 -8.75
N GLU A 36 15.14 38.64 -9.62
CA GLU A 36 15.06 38.45 -11.08
C GLU A 36 15.91 37.25 -11.55
N GLN A 37 17.13 37.12 -11.03
CA GLN A 37 17.99 35.97 -11.32
C GLN A 37 17.36 34.65 -10.87
N GLY A 38 16.64 34.64 -9.74
CA GLY A 38 15.91 33.45 -9.28
C GLY A 38 14.69 33.15 -10.14
N LEU A 39 13.88 34.16 -10.46
CA LEU A 39 12.62 34.00 -11.18
C LEU A 39 12.82 33.61 -12.66
N SER A 40 13.89 34.10 -13.29
CA SER A 40 14.26 33.77 -14.68
C SER A 40 14.68 32.31 -14.86
N ILE A 41 15.08 31.61 -13.80
CA ILE A 41 15.39 30.18 -13.85
C ILE A 41 14.06 29.42 -13.83
N HIS A 42 13.63 28.88 -14.98
CA HIS A 42 12.50 27.96 -15.06
C HIS A 42 12.98 26.51 -14.87
N PRO A 43 12.78 25.90 -13.68
CA PRO A 43 13.42 24.62 -13.38
C PRO A 43 12.72 23.48 -14.12
N THR A 44 13.52 22.66 -14.80
CA THR A 44 13.13 21.36 -15.37
C THR A 44 13.96 20.22 -14.78
N GLN A 45 15.11 20.54 -14.18
CA GLN A 45 16.03 19.61 -13.54
C GLN A 45 16.21 19.95 -12.05
N ILE A 46 16.56 18.93 -11.25
CA ILE A 46 16.79 19.06 -9.79
C ILE A 46 17.88 20.10 -9.45
N THR A 47 18.92 20.19 -10.29
CA THR A 47 20.00 21.18 -10.13
C THR A 47 19.50 22.62 -10.27
N GLN A 48 18.59 22.86 -11.22
CA GLN A 48 18.01 24.19 -11.47
C GLN A 48 17.11 24.64 -10.32
N TYR A 49 16.38 23.71 -9.68
CA TYR A 49 15.64 24.01 -8.46
C TYR A 49 16.57 24.50 -7.34
N THR A 50 17.72 23.86 -7.17
CA THR A 50 18.71 24.25 -6.14
C THR A 50 19.31 25.62 -6.43
N GLN A 51 19.62 25.91 -7.70
CA GLN A 51 20.11 27.22 -8.12
C GLN A 51 19.08 28.32 -7.89
N ARG A 52 17.82 28.08 -8.27
CA ARG A 52 16.71 29.02 -8.05
C ARG A 52 16.50 29.29 -6.56
N LEU A 53 16.43 28.24 -5.73
CA LEU A 53 16.29 28.39 -4.28
C LEU A 53 17.43 29.21 -3.68
N SER A 54 18.68 28.91 -4.03
CA SER A 54 19.83 29.67 -3.52
C SER A 54 19.80 31.16 -3.88
N LYS A 55 19.26 31.51 -5.06
CA LYS A 55 19.10 32.93 -5.46
C LYS A 55 17.98 33.61 -4.69
N LEU A 56 16.86 32.92 -4.48
CA LEU A 56 15.73 33.45 -3.72
C LEU A 56 16.04 33.56 -2.22
N GLU A 57 16.79 32.62 -1.65
CA GLU A 57 17.27 32.66 -0.26
C GLU A 57 18.20 33.87 -0.05
N LYS A 58 19.12 34.15 -0.99
CA LYS A 58 19.95 35.37 -0.93
C LYS A 58 19.12 36.65 -0.99
N ALA A 59 18.06 36.66 -1.81
CA ALA A 59 17.14 37.80 -1.86
C ALA A 59 16.39 37.96 -0.52
N LEU A 60 15.97 36.85 0.10
CA LEU A 60 15.31 36.84 1.40
C LEU A 60 16.23 37.36 2.50
N ASP A 61 17.43 36.79 2.64
CA ASP A 61 18.40 37.18 3.67
C ASP A 61 18.77 38.66 3.56
N ARG A 62 18.93 39.16 2.32
CA ARG A 62 19.22 40.56 2.07
C ARG A 62 18.05 41.48 2.43
N HIS A 63 16.82 41.08 2.10
CA HIS A 63 15.63 41.87 2.43
C HIS A 63 15.33 41.86 3.94
N GLU A 64 15.52 40.73 4.62
CA GLU A 64 15.42 40.66 6.08
C GLU A 64 16.48 41.52 6.76
N PHE A 65 17.72 41.53 6.24
CA PHE A 65 18.77 42.44 6.70
C PHE A 65 18.43 43.92 6.43
N PHE A 66 17.80 44.23 5.29
CA PHE A 66 17.35 45.58 4.98
C PHE A 66 16.30 46.04 5.98
N ILE A 67 15.28 45.23 6.26
CA ILE A 67 14.23 45.53 7.25
C ILE A 67 14.87 45.74 8.64
N ALA A 68 15.72 44.82 9.09
CA ALA A 68 16.34 44.90 10.42
C ALA A 68 17.18 46.17 10.65
N ASN A 69 17.77 46.73 9.60
CA ASN A 69 18.59 47.95 9.71
C ASN A 69 17.81 49.26 9.51
N HIS A 70 16.59 49.19 8.96
CA HIS A 70 15.76 50.37 8.65
C HIS A 70 14.50 50.47 9.53
N ASP A 71 14.16 49.44 10.32
CA ASP A 71 13.07 49.50 11.30
C ASP A 71 13.43 50.31 12.57
N ASP A 72 14.72 50.60 12.82
CA ASP A 72 15.21 51.32 14.01
C ASP A 72 15.33 52.86 13.82
N GLN A 73 15.01 53.38 12.62
CA GLN A 73 15.05 54.82 12.34
C GLN A 73 13.63 55.42 12.35
N ASP A 74 13.13 55.73 13.54
CA ASP A 74 11.93 56.57 13.78
C ASP A 74 12.10 58.04 13.30
N ASP A 75 13.25 58.38 12.74
CA ASP A 75 13.53 59.70 12.20
C ASP A 75 13.77 59.59 10.69
N ILE A 76 12.75 59.94 9.88
CA ILE A 76 12.82 60.84 8.70
C ILE A 76 11.57 60.62 7.81
N ASP A 77 10.76 61.67 7.75
CA ASP A 77 9.69 62.00 6.81
C ASP A 77 8.42 61.13 6.73
N GLU A 78 7.33 61.83 7.06
CA GLU A 78 5.89 61.62 6.85
C GLU A 78 5.47 61.24 5.39
N MET A 79 6.41 60.91 4.49
CA MET A 79 6.15 60.62 3.06
C MET A 79 6.07 59.13 2.69
N VAL A 80 6.27 58.18 3.60
CA VAL A 80 6.12 56.74 3.31
C VAL A 80 5.31 56.01 4.38
N GLU A 81 4.07 56.45 4.62
CA GLU A 81 3.09 55.77 5.51
C GLU A 81 2.91 54.26 5.21
N ASN A 82 3.36 53.77 4.05
CA ASN A 82 3.25 52.36 3.64
C ASN A 82 4.60 51.62 3.50
N SER A 83 5.71 52.12 4.06
CA SER A 83 7.03 51.49 3.91
C SER A 83 7.09 50.10 4.58
N SER A 84 6.56 50.00 5.80
CA SER A 84 6.50 48.74 6.55
C SER A 84 5.59 47.72 5.86
N GLU A 85 4.40 48.14 5.39
CA GLU A 85 3.49 47.28 4.63
C GLU A 85 4.14 46.80 3.33
N ASN A 86 4.79 47.70 2.58
CA ASN A 86 5.54 47.38 1.37
C ASN A 86 6.64 46.33 1.64
N ASN A 87 7.37 46.48 2.73
CA ASN A 87 8.41 45.53 3.15
C ASN A 87 7.85 44.16 3.50
N GLN A 88 6.72 44.11 4.20
CA GLN A 88 6.02 42.86 4.53
C GLN A 88 5.46 42.16 3.28
N ILE A 89 4.93 42.92 2.31
CA ILE A 89 4.46 42.38 1.02
C ILE A 89 5.63 41.76 0.23
N ILE A 90 6.78 42.44 0.17
CA ILE A 90 7.99 41.89 -0.47
C ILE A 90 8.46 40.62 0.23
N LEU A 91 8.47 40.63 1.57
CA LEU A 91 8.86 39.46 2.37
C LEU A 91 7.96 38.26 2.09
N ALA A 92 6.64 38.47 2.07
CA ALA A 92 5.65 37.44 1.75
C ALA A 92 5.81 36.91 0.32
N TYR A 93 6.06 37.80 -0.64
CA TYR A 93 6.28 37.44 -2.04
C TYR A 93 7.54 36.56 -2.22
N ILE A 94 8.65 36.92 -1.58
CA ILE A 94 9.89 36.13 -1.66
C ILE A 94 9.67 34.77 -0.98
N LYS A 95 9.08 34.73 0.22
CA LYS A 95 8.76 33.49 0.95
C LYS A 95 7.85 32.58 0.13
N TYR A 96 6.81 33.14 -0.51
CA TYR A 96 5.94 32.39 -1.41
C TYR A 96 6.71 31.74 -2.56
N ASN A 97 7.58 32.49 -3.24
CA ASN A 97 8.36 31.95 -4.36
C ASN A 97 9.34 30.85 -3.93
N ILE A 98 9.93 30.95 -2.74
CA ILE A 98 10.78 29.90 -2.15
C ILE A 98 9.95 28.64 -1.88
N LEU A 99 8.80 28.77 -1.24
CA LEU A 99 7.93 27.65 -0.92
C LEU A 99 7.36 26.99 -2.18
N LEU A 100 6.92 27.78 -3.16
CA LEU A 100 6.41 27.28 -4.44
C LEU A 100 7.50 26.52 -5.22
N THR A 101 8.73 27.03 -5.21
CA THR A 101 9.90 26.35 -5.82
C THR A 101 10.18 25.04 -5.10
N SER A 102 10.10 25.03 -3.77
CA SER A 102 10.29 23.82 -2.94
C SER A 102 9.23 22.77 -3.20
N ILE A 103 7.95 23.17 -3.27
CA ILE A 103 6.83 22.28 -3.61
C ILE A 103 7.01 21.69 -5.01
N SER A 104 7.36 22.51 -5.99
CA SER A 104 7.59 22.05 -7.36
C SER A 104 8.72 21.01 -7.45
N ARG A 105 9.82 21.24 -6.72
CA ARG A 105 10.92 20.28 -6.60
C ARG A 105 10.47 18.95 -6.00
N GLU A 106 9.77 18.99 -4.86
CA GLU A 106 9.29 17.78 -4.20
C GLU A 106 8.26 17.02 -5.05
N ARG A 107 7.39 17.73 -5.77
CA ARG A 107 6.41 17.16 -6.71
C ARG A 107 7.10 16.43 -7.87
N ASP A 108 8.15 17.02 -8.44
CA ASP A 108 8.89 16.37 -9.52
C ASP A 108 9.66 15.15 -9.02
N LEU A 109 10.25 15.24 -7.83
CA LEU A 109 10.90 14.11 -7.18
C LEU A 109 9.90 12.98 -6.88
N PHE A 110 8.70 13.33 -6.40
CA PHE A 110 7.61 12.39 -6.19
C PHE A 110 7.22 11.69 -7.48
N THR A 111 7.05 12.44 -8.58
CA THR A 111 6.72 11.90 -9.90
C THR A 111 7.79 10.94 -10.40
N HIS A 112 9.07 11.29 -10.23
CA HIS A 112 10.19 10.43 -10.57
C HIS A 112 10.19 9.13 -9.77
N LEU A 113 10.02 9.21 -8.43
CA LEU A 113 9.93 8.03 -7.58
C LEU A 113 8.71 7.17 -7.88
N TRP A 114 7.58 7.79 -8.22
CA TRP A 114 6.38 7.07 -8.64
C TRP A 114 6.59 6.31 -9.96
N ASN A 115 7.26 6.94 -10.93
CA ASN A 115 7.63 6.26 -12.17
C ASN A 115 8.58 5.09 -11.94
N GLN A 116 9.49 5.22 -10.97
CA GLN A 116 10.29 4.09 -10.50
C GLN A 116 9.38 3.03 -9.90
N TRP A 117 8.53 3.39 -8.93
CA TRP A 117 7.57 2.49 -8.27
C TRP A 117 6.80 1.61 -9.24
N LEU A 118 6.27 2.19 -10.33
CA LEU A 118 5.51 1.46 -11.35
C LEU A 118 6.35 0.48 -12.18
N LYS A 119 7.62 0.78 -12.43
CA LYS A 119 8.52 -0.07 -13.23
C LYS A 119 9.14 -1.21 -12.41
N LEU A 120 9.04 -1.15 -11.09
CA LEU A 120 9.70 -2.11 -10.21
C LEU A 120 8.96 -3.47 -10.19
N ASN A 121 9.56 -4.48 -10.82
CA ASN A 121 9.32 -5.88 -10.47
C ASN A 121 10.27 -6.32 -9.33
N THR A 122 10.37 -5.50 -8.27
CA THR A 122 11.38 -5.68 -7.22
C THR A 122 10.84 -6.30 -5.95
N SER A 123 11.77 -6.83 -5.16
CA SER A 123 11.51 -7.43 -3.86
C SER A 123 10.85 -6.44 -2.90
N LEU A 124 10.10 -6.99 -1.94
CA LEU A 124 9.38 -6.22 -0.92
C LEU A 124 10.27 -5.21 -0.15
N PRO A 125 11.54 -5.51 0.22
CA PRO A 125 12.41 -4.53 0.86
C PRO A 125 12.69 -3.30 -0.02
N SER A 126 12.89 -3.50 -1.32
CA SER A 126 13.12 -2.40 -2.28
C SER A 126 11.89 -1.50 -2.38
N LYS A 127 10.69 -2.08 -2.43
CA LYS A 127 9.44 -1.32 -2.39
C LYS A 127 9.29 -0.56 -1.08
N LEU A 128 9.62 -1.16 0.07
CA LEU A 128 9.54 -0.48 1.36
C LEU A 128 10.47 0.74 1.44
N THR A 129 11.70 0.64 0.92
CA THR A 129 12.62 1.79 0.85
C THR A 129 12.04 2.90 0.00
N LYS A 130 11.48 2.58 -1.18
CA LYS A 130 10.86 3.57 -2.06
C LYS A 130 9.63 4.21 -1.43
N TYR A 131 8.82 3.44 -0.72
CA TYR A 131 7.70 3.97 0.05
C TYR A 131 8.18 4.98 1.11
N LYS A 132 9.22 4.67 1.88
CA LYS A 132 9.80 5.61 2.88
C LYS A 132 10.35 6.88 2.23
N GLU A 133 10.98 6.76 1.07
CA GLU A 133 11.45 7.92 0.30
C GLU A 133 10.26 8.81 -0.13
N MET A 134 9.19 8.21 -0.65
CA MET A 134 7.97 8.93 -1.04
C MET A 134 7.22 9.52 0.16
N GLU A 135 7.16 8.82 1.28
CA GLU A 135 6.57 9.28 2.53
C GLU A 135 7.26 10.54 3.05
N ARG A 136 8.61 10.55 3.04
CA ARG A 136 9.40 11.74 3.40
C ARG A 136 9.07 12.93 2.49
N ILE A 137 8.92 12.71 1.19
CA ILE A 137 8.58 13.75 0.22
C ILE A 137 7.17 14.30 0.48
N VAL A 138 6.18 13.42 0.69
CA VAL A 138 4.80 13.83 0.97
C VAL A 138 4.72 14.59 2.30
N LYS A 139 5.50 14.20 3.31
CA LYS A 139 5.62 14.95 4.56
C LYS A 139 6.18 16.36 4.32
N ASN A 140 7.23 16.48 3.51
CA ASN A 140 7.80 17.78 3.14
C ASN A 140 6.80 18.63 2.33
N LEU A 141 6.11 18.05 1.34
CA LEU A 141 5.06 18.72 0.57
C LEU A 141 3.95 19.25 1.47
N THR A 142 3.47 18.42 2.40
CA THR A 142 2.43 18.81 3.36
C THR A 142 2.89 19.97 4.23
N LYS A 143 4.15 19.94 4.69
CA LYS A 143 4.75 21.04 5.45
C LYS A 143 4.78 22.33 4.61
N TYR A 144 5.40 22.32 3.43
CA TYR A 144 5.50 23.51 2.59
C TYR A 144 4.14 24.07 2.16
N LEU A 145 3.15 23.20 1.89
CA LEU A 145 1.78 23.64 1.59
C LEU A 145 1.14 24.32 2.81
N SER A 146 1.39 23.83 4.02
CA SER A 146 0.90 24.46 5.25
C SER A 146 1.61 25.80 5.49
N ASP A 147 2.93 25.86 5.27
CA ASP A 147 3.70 27.10 5.36
C ASP A 147 3.18 28.16 4.36
N ILE A 148 2.74 27.76 3.15
CA ILE A 148 2.09 28.67 2.19
C ILE A 148 0.75 29.18 2.69
N MET A 149 -0.05 28.31 3.32
CA MET A 149 -1.37 28.69 3.86
C MET A 149 -1.28 29.74 4.97
N GLU A 150 -0.13 29.82 5.66
CA GLU A 150 0.11 30.80 6.72
C GLU A 150 0.59 32.17 6.18
N LEU A 151 0.91 32.28 4.89
CA LEU A 151 1.42 33.53 4.31
C LEU A 151 0.33 34.61 4.20
N PRO A 152 0.68 35.89 4.45
CA PRO A 152 -0.24 37.00 4.27
C PRO A 152 -0.65 37.16 2.80
N GLY A 153 -1.96 37.32 2.60
CA GLY A 153 -2.61 37.30 1.29
C GLY A 153 -3.02 35.92 0.80
N VAL A 154 -2.54 34.82 1.41
CA VAL A 154 -3.02 33.46 1.15
C VAL A 154 -4.08 33.05 2.16
N TYR A 155 -3.84 33.29 3.46
CA TYR A 155 -4.80 32.91 4.50
C TYR A 155 -6.15 33.65 4.41
N SER A 156 -6.21 34.75 3.67
CA SER A 156 -7.43 35.55 3.47
C SER A 156 -8.28 35.07 2.29
N ASP A 157 -7.76 34.13 1.49
CA ASP A 157 -8.41 33.59 0.30
C ASP A 157 -8.93 32.17 0.62
N ASP A 158 -10.20 32.10 1.03
CA ASP A 158 -10.85 30.86 1.45
C ASP A 158 -10.86 29.79 0.35
N GLU A 159 -11.03 30.21 -0.91
CA GLU A 159 -11.01 29.31 -2.07
C GLU A 159 -9.62 28.69 -2.26
N LEU A 160 -8.59 29.52 -2.28
CA LEU A 160 -7.20 29.07 -2.40
C LEU A 160 -6.80 28.18 -1.21
N LEU A 161 -7.19 28.53 0.01
CA LEU A 161 -6.94 27.70 1.19
C LEU A 161 -7.58 26.32 1.06
N SER A 162 -8.83 26.26 0.61
CA SER A 162 -9.53 25.00 0.39
C SER A 162 -8.85 24.14 -0.68
N GLN A 163 -8.38 24.76 -1.77
CA GLN A 163 -7.63 24.07 -2.83
C GLN A 163 -6.24 23.59 -2.37
N LEU A 164 -5.52 24.38 -1.56
CA LEU A 164 -4.25 23.98 -0.95
C LEU A 164 -4.46 22.81 0.03
N ASP A 165 -5.57 22.81 0.76
CA ASP A 165 -5.94 21.71 1.65
C ASP A 165 -6.29 20.43 0.89
N LEU A 166 -7.05 20.55 -0.20
CA LEU A 166 -7.28 19.43 -1.13
C LEU A 166 -5.97 18.91 -1.73
N CYS A 167 -5.01 19.79 -2.05
CA CYS A 167 -3.70 19.40 -2.56
C CYS A 167 -2.89 18.59 -1.53
N LYS A 168 -2.88 19.00 -0.25
CA LYS A 168 -2.26 18.22 0.84
C LYS A 168 -2.91 16.84 0.94
N LEU A 169 -4.24 16.80 0.97
CA LEU A 169 -5.01 15.56 1.05
C LEU A 169 -4.71 14.64 -0.14
N TYR A 170 -4.65 15.19 -1.35
CA TYR A 170 -4.35 14.46 -2.58
C TYR A 170 -3.05 13.65 -2.46
N PHE A 171 -1.93 14.28 -2.08
CA PHE A 171 -0.64 13.58 -1.98
C PHE A 171 -0.63 12.52 -0.88
N GLN A 172 -1.28 12.78 0.25
CA GLN A 172 -1.43 11.80 1.34
C GLN A 172 -2.22 10.58 0.89
N LEU A 173 -3.38 10.80 0.27
CA LEU A 173 -4.24 9.71 -0.22
C LEU A 173 -3.58 8.93 -1.35
N PHE A 174 -2.87 9.62 -2.25
CA PHE A 174 -2.11 8.97 -3.31
C PHE A 174 -1.03 8.04 -2.74
N LEU A 175 -0.25 8.48 -1.75
CA LEU A 175 0.75 7.64 -1.10
C LEU A 175 0.12 6.42 -0.42
N ASN A 176 -0.97 6.63 0.30
CA ASN A 176 -1.65 5.55 1.03
C ASN A 176 -2.21 4.50 0.08
N THR A 177 -2.90 4.92 -0.99
CA THR A 177 -3.63 4.02 -1.89
C THR A 177 -2.83 3.53 -3.09
N GLY A 178 -1.77 4.26 -3.46
CA GLY A 178 -0.83 3.89 -4.50
C GLY A 178 0.33 3.04 -4.03
N CYS A 179 0.71 3.15 -2.75
CA CYS A 179 1.87 2.46 -2.19
C CYS A 179 1.54 1.60 -0.96
N LEU A 180 1.05 2.21 0.13
CA LEU A 180 0.90 1.50 1.41
C LEU A 180 -0.11 0.34 1.32
N SER A 181 -1.27 0.58 0.72
CA SER A 181 -2.30 -0.45 0.49
C SER A 181 -1.76 -1.60 -0.37
N VAL A 182 -0.98 -1.28 -1.41
CA VAL A 182 -0.33 -2.26 -2.29
C VAL A 182 0.69 -3.11 -1.52
N LEU A 183 1.40 -2.52 -0.54
CA LEU A 183 2.29 -3.27 0.34
C LEU A 183 1.52 -4.24 1.24
N TYR A 184 0.41 -3.82 1.83
CA TYR A 184 -0.46 -4.72 2.62
C TYR A 184 -1.05 -5.83 1.78
N GLN A 185 -1.57 -5.49 0.59
CA GLN A 185 -2.09 -6.45 -0.39
C GLN A 185 -1.02 -7.48 -0.78
N SER A 186 0.24 -7.06 -1.01
CA SER A 186 1.35 -7.96 -1.34
C SER A 186 1.71 -8.96 -0.22
N LYS A 187 1.26 -8.70 1.02
CA LYS A 187 1.44 -9.58 2.18
C LYS A 187 0.20 -10.43 2.50
N GLY A 188 -0.85 -10.39 1.67
CA GLY A 188 -2.13 -11.05 1.95
C GLY A 188 -2.95 -10.38 3.07
N ARG A 189 -2.56 -9.18 3.51
CA ARG A 189 -3.25 -8.40 4.55
C ARG A 189 -4.37 -7.57 3.94
N TYR A 190 -5.39 -8.24 3.41
CA TYR A 190 -6.45 -7.59 2.64
C TYR A 190 -7.37 -6.70 3.45
N MET A 191 -7.63 -7.04 4.72
CA MET A 191 -8.48 -6.23 5.59
C MET A 191 -7.86 -4.84 5.82
N GLU A 192 -6.56 -4.79 6.08
CA GLU A 192 -5.82 -3.55 6.26
C GLU A 192 -5.67 -2.76 4.96
N ALA A 193 -5.43 -3.45 3.84
CA ALA A 193 -5.43 -2.81 2.53
C ALA A 193 -6.80 -2.17 2.21
N LEU A 194 -7.90 -2.89 2.49
CA LEU A 194 -9.26 -2.40 2.25
C LEU A 194 -9.59 -1.21 3.16
N ALA A 195 -9.20 -1.26 4.43
CA ALA A 195 -9.40 -0.15 5.36
C ALA A 195 -8.75 1.15 4.86
N LEU A 196 -7.56 1.07 4.25
CA LEU A 196 -6.91 2.23 3.64
C LEU A 196 -7.67 2.80 2.45
N TYR A 197 -8.26 1.95 1.61
CA TYR A 197 -9.08 2.41 0.48
C TYR A 197 -10.40 3.03 0.94
N VAL A 198 -11.08 2.44 1.91
CA VAL A 198 -12.33 2.96 2.47
C VAL A 198 -12.10 4.31 3.17
N ASP A 199 -11.04 4.42 3.97
CA ASP A 199 -10.69 5.68 4.62
C ASP A 199 -10.35 6.76 3.58
N ALA A 200 -9.56 6.42 2.56
CA ALA A 200 -9.20 7.34 1.50
C ALA A 200 -10.42 7.82 0.70
N TYR A 201 -11.36 6.92 0.38
CA TYR A 201 -12.60 7.27 -0.31
C TYR A 201 -13.40 8.28 0.50
N ARG A 202 -13.68 7.98 1.77
CA ARG A 202 -14.45 8.85 2.67
C ARG A 202 -13.79 10.22 2.85
N ARG A 203 -12.47 10.27 3.05
CA ARG A 203 -11.75 11.54 3.22
C ARG A 203 -11.80 12.39 1.96
N LEU A 204 -11.65 11.77 0.79
CA LEU A 204 -11.72 12.47 -0.49
C LEU A 204 -13.15 12.99 -0.74
N GLU A 205 -14.16 12.14 -0.56
CA GLU A 205 -15.57 12.50 -0.76
C GLU A 205 -16.01 13.63 0.17
N ASN A 206 -15.69 13.54 1.47
CA ASN A 206 -15.95 14.61 2.43
C ASN A 206 -15.31 15.91 1.97
N LYS A 207 -14.03 15.89 1.58
CA LYS A 207 -13.34 17.11 1.14
C LYS A 207 -13.93 17.70 -0.14
N LEU A 208 -14.34 16.86 -1.08
CA LEU A 208 -14.99 17.32 -2.31
C LEU A 208 -16.38 17.90 -2.05
N SER A 209 -17.10 17.41 -1.02
CA SER A 209 -18.41 17.97 -0.63
C SER A 209 -18.31 19.33 0.08
N GLU A 210 -17.16 19.64 0.69
CA GLU A 210 -16.87 20.96 1.28
C GLU A 210 -16.55 22.02 0.23
N ILE A 211 -16.14 21.62 -0.98
CA ILE A 211 -15.71 22.52 -2.05
C ILE A 211 -16.90 22.82 -2.95
N GLU A 212 -17.40 24.06 -2.89
CA GLU A 212 -18.59 24.50 -3.63
C GLU A 212 -18.41 24.42 -5.16
N SER A 213 -17.23 24.76 -5.67
CA SER A 213 -16.90 24.72 -7.10
C SER A 213 -15.45 24.29 -7.32
N LEU A 214 -15.24 23.38 -8.27
CA LEU A 214 -13.93 22.91 -8.74
C LEU A 214 -13.68 23.33 -10.20
N ASP A 215 -14.45 24.30 -10.69
CA ASP A 215 -14.46 24.70 -12.09
C ASP A 215 -13.19 25.48 -12.47
N GLU A 216 -12.62 26.23 -11.52
CA GLU A 216 -11.35 26.94 -11.67
C GLU A 216 -10.35 26.57 -10.56
N ILE A 217 -9.29 25.84 -10.91
CA ILE A 217 -8.19 25.52 -9.99
C ILE A 217 -7.15 26.63 -10.08
N LEU A 218 -6.99 27.39 -9.00
CA LEU A 218 -6.05 28.49 -8.84
C LEU A 218 -4.59 28.01 -8.69
N LEU A 219 -4.41 26.74 -8.34
CA LEU A 219 -3.11 26.12 -8.23
C LEU A 219 -2.50 25.80 -9.60
N PRO A 220 -1.17 25.84 -9.73
CA PRO A 220 -0.50 25.37 -10.94
C PRO A 220 -0.97 23.97 -11.35
N ALA A 221 -1.35 23.79 -12.61
CA ALA A 221 -1.92 22.53 -13.11
C ALA A 221 -1.00 21.31 -12.94
N ASN A 222 0.30 21.54 -12.82
CA ASN A 222 1.30 20.54 -12.52
C ASN A 222 1.17 20.02 -11.07
N LEU A 223 0.71 20.85 -10.13
CA LEU A 223 0.56 20.53 -8.72
C LEU A 223 -0.78 19.85 -8.42
N LEU A 224 -1.88 20.43 -8.89
CA LEU A 224 -3.22 19.86 -8.75
C LEU A 224 -4.05 20.19 -10.00
N SER A 225 -4.81 19.21 -10.48
CA SER A 225 -5.78 19.40 -11.56
C SER A 225 -7.01 18.55 -11.33
N LEU A 226 -8.15 18.96 -11.89
CA LEU A 226 -9.40 18.22 -11.78
C LEU A 226 -9.25 16.78 -12.32
N ASN A 227 -8.47 16.62 -13.38
CA ASN A 227 -8.13 15.32 -13.94
C ASN A 227 -7.32 14.46 -12.98
N SER A 228 -6.37 15.05 -12.24
CA SER A 228 -5.59 14.32 -11.24
C SER A 228 -6.45 13.84 -10.06
N VAL A 229 -7.39 14.66 -9.60
CA VAL A 229 -8.33 14.32 -8.52
C VAL A 229 -9.28 13.20 -8.97
N ARG A 230 -9.88 13.33 -10.15
CA ARG A 230 -10.73 12.26 -10.74
C ARG A 230 -9.95 10.96 -10.96
N SER A 231 -8.68 11.06 -11.36
CA SER A 231 -7.82 9.88 -11.53
C SER A 231 -7.50 9.21 -10.19
N LEU A 232 -7.33 9.99 -9.12
CA LEU A 232 -7.17 9.46 -7.77
C LEU A 232 -8.45 8.77 -7.29
N GLN A 233 -9.62 9.39 -7.47
CA GLN A 233 -10.90 8.76 -7.12
C GLN A 233 -11.08 7.41 -7.80
N LYS A 234 -10.88 7.34 -9.12
CA LYS A 234 -10.93 6.07 -9.87
C LYS A 234 -9.91 5.05 -9.38
N ARG A 235 -8.71 5.48 -9.00
CA ARG A 235 -7.68 4.60 -8.42
C ARG A 235 -8.13 4.01 -7.08
N ILE A 236 -8.75 4.82 -6.22
CA ILE A 236 -9.26 4.39 -4.91
C ILE A 236 -10.35 3.32 -5.10
N GLU A 237 -11.31 3.59 -5.97
CA GLU A 237 -12.42 2.67 -6.28
C GLU A 237 -11.91 1.36 -6.88
N ASN A 238 -11.07 1.44 -7.92
CA ASN A 238 -10.51 0.27 -8.58
C ASN A 238 -9.60 -0.55 -7.64
N GLY A 239 -8.81 0.13 -6.80
CA GLY A 239 -7.95 -0.50 -5.81
C GLY A 239 -8.75 -1.24 -4.74
N GLY A 240 -9.80 -0.61 -4.21
CA GLY A 240 -10.72 -1.24 -3.24
C GLY A 240 -11.39 -2.49 -3.84
N ASN A 241 -11.94 -2.38 -5.05
CA ASN A 241 -12.53 -3.51 -5.76
C ASN A 241 -11.51 -4.63 -6.03
N SER A 242 -10.28 -4.28 -6.39
CA SER A 242 -9.20 -5.25 -6.57
C SER A 242 -8.85 -5.99 -5.27
N VAL A 243 -8.85 -5.31 -4.13
CA VAL A 243 -8.59 -5.96 -2.82
C VAL A 243 -9.72 -6.91 -2.45
N ILE A 244 -10.98 -6.49 -2.63
CA ILE A 244 -12.16 -7.33 -2.34
C ILE A 244 -12.14 -8.60 -3.19
N THR A 245 -11.91 -8.45 -4.50
CA THR A 245 -11.86 -9.59 -5.43
C THR A 245 -10.73 -10.56 -5.10
N LEU A 246 -9.54 -10.07 -4.74
CA LEU A 246 -8.42 -10.91 -4.31
C LEU A 246 -8.69 -11.61 -2.98
N ALA A 247 -9.30 -10.91 -2.02
CA ALA A 247 -9.65 -11.50 -0.73
C ALA A 247 -10.67 -12.65 -0.90
N GLU A 248 -11.69 -12.45 -1.72
CA GLU A 248 -12.67 -13.49 -2.05
C GLU A 248 -12.05 -14.65 -2.82
N TYR A 249 -11.14 -14.37 -3.75
CA TYR A 249 -10.38 -15.38 -4.49
C TYR A 249 -9.51 -16.23 -3.56
N GLU A 250 -8.73 -15.60 -2.68
CA GLU A 250 -7.91 -16.30 -1.70
C GLU A 250 -8.76 -17.10 -0.72
N LYS A 251 -9.86 -16.54 -0.22
CA LYS A 251 -10.80 -17.25 0.65
C LYS A 251 -11.36 -18.52 -0.01
N ARG A 252 -11.72 -18.47 -1.30
CA ARG A 252 -12.18 -19.65 -2.06
C ARG A 252 -11.07 -20.67 -2.29
N ASN A 253 -9.84 -20.24 -2.52
CA ASN A 253 -8.70 -21.12 -2.73
C ASN A 253 -8.16 -21.77 -1.43
N HIS A 254 -8.24 -21.06 -0.30
CA HIS A 254 -7.81 -21.54 1.01
C HIS A 254 -8.93 -22.30 1.75
N GLY A 255 -10.20 -22.10 1.39
CA GLY A 255 -11.34 -22.82 1.98
C GLY A 255 -11.46 -24.30 1.59
N GLY A 256 -10.74 -24.74 0.54
CA GLY A 256 -10.60 -26.14 0.19
C GLY A 256 -9.38 -26.75 0.89
N SER A 257 -9.49 -27.07 2.19
CA SER A 257 -8.61 -28.08 2.77
C SER A 257 -8.97 -29.40 2.10
N LEU A 258 -8.19 -29.80 1.10
CA LEU A 258 -8.28 -31.14 0.56
C LEU A 258 -8.19 -32.10 1.75
N GLY A 259 -9.25 -32.88 1.96
CA GLY A 259 -9.24 -33.98 2.89
C GLY A 259 -8.01 -34.84 2.60
N LYS A 260 -7.43 -35.44 3.64
CA LYS A 260 -6.26 -36.34 3.51
C LYS A 260 -6.46 -37.43 2.43
N TYR A 261 -7.71 -37.77 2.15
CA TYR A 261 -8.15 -38.80 1.21
C TYR A 261 -8.85 -38.25 -0.05
N ASP A 262 -8.82 -36.92 -0.26
CA ASP A 262 -9.39 -36.34 -1.46
C ASP A 262 -8.53 -36.72 -2.68
N LEU A 263 -9.24 -37.24 -3.70
CA LEU A 263 -8.66 -37.56 -4.99
C LEU A 263 -8.22 -36.28 -5.70
N THR A 264 -7.06 -36.37 -6.34
CA THR A 264 -6.53 -35.38 -7.28
C THR A 264 -7.36 -35.32 -8.56
N VAL A 265 -7.20 -34.25 -9.34
CA VAL A 265 -7.93 -34.06 -10.61
C VAL A 265 -7.67 -35.25 -11.56
N ILE A 266 -6.43 -35.72 -11.64
CA ILE A 266 -6.10 -36.89 -12.46
C ILE A 266 -6.77 -38.18 -11.96
N GLU A 267 -6.86 -38.39 -10.64
CA GLU A 267 -7.51 -39.56 -10.06
C GLU A 267 -9.03 -39.51 -10.21
N LYS A 268 -9.61 -38.30 -10.28
CA LYS A 268 -11.04 -38.10 -10.56
C LYS A 268 -11.39 -38.26 -12.04
N LEU A 269 -10.40 -38.26 -12.95
CA LEU A 269 -10.63 -38.42 -14.39
C LEU A 269 -11.33 -39.75 -14.71
N ASP A 270 -10.93 -40.82 -14.02
CA ASP A 270 -11.53 -42.15 -14.17
C ASP A 270 -12.99 -42.20 -13.66
N SER A 271 -13.33 -41.31 -12.71
CA SER A 271 -14.64 -41.29 -12.03
C SER A 271 -15.74 -40.48 -12.77
N LYS A 272 -15.44 -39.96 -13.97
CA LYS A 272 -16.35 -39.19 -14.86
C LYS A 272 -17.01 -37.93 -14.28
N LYS A 273 -16.78 -37.57 -13.01
CA LYS A 273 -17.34 -36.36 -12.36
C LYS A 273 -16.21 -35.44 -11.94
N ILE A 274 -15.80 -34.55 -12.86
CA ILE A 274 -14.92 -33.43 -12.56
C ILE A 274 -15.80 -32.18 -12.46
N LEU A 275 -15.84 -31.56 -11.29
CA LEU A 275 -16.49 -30.27 -11.09
C LEU A 275 -15.46 -29.14 -11.29
N PRO A 276 -15.88 -27.93 -11.70
CA PRO A 276 -14.97 -26.78 -11.79
C PRO A 276 -14.19 -26.49 -10.50
N THR A 277 -14.78 -26.82 -9.34
CA THR A 277 -14.16 -26.68 -8.02
C THR A 277 -12.99 -27.64 -7.78
N ASP A 278 -12.90 -28.74 -8.54
CA ASP A 278 -11.83 -29.73 -8.42
C ASP A 278 -10.52 -29.24 -9.07
N ILE A 279 -10.60 -28.30 -10.01
CA ILE A 279 -9.47 -27.79 -10.80
C ILE A 279 -8.66 -26.79 -9.95
N GLN A 280 -7.95 -27.33 -8.97
CA GLN A 280 -7.03 -26.58 -8.12
C GLN A 280 -5.59 -26.94 -8.52
N LEU A 281 -4.74 -25.94 -8.78
CA LEU A 281 -3.34 -26.15 -9.16
C LEU A 281 -2.57 -27.01 -8.14
N LYS A 282 -2.95 -26.92 -6.86
CA LYS A 282 -2.41 -27.71 -5.75
C LYS A 282 -2.86 -29.18 -5.72
N ASN A 283 -3.84 -29.57 -6.54
CA ASN A 283 -4.47 -30.90 -6.55
C ASN A 283 -4.48 -31.56 -7.94
N LEU A 284 -3.60 -31.14 -8.85
CA LEU A 284 -3.59 -31.67 -10.23
C LEU A 284 -3.15 -33.14 -10.29
N PHE A 285 -2.08 -33.49 -9.56
CA PHE A 285 -1.45 -34.80 -9.59
C PHE A 285 -0.81 -35.14 -8.22
N PRO A 286 -0.84 -36.40 -7.76
CA PRO A 286 -0.22 -36.79 -6.50
C PRO A 286 1.31 -36.86 -6.65
N LEU A 287 2.03 -35.86 -6.13
CA LEU A 287 3.50 -35.84 -6.16
C LEU A 287 4.16 -36.92 -5.28
N LYS A 288 3.37 -37.56 -4.40
CA LYS A 288 3.79 -38.65 -3.52
C LYS A 288 2.68 -39.71 -3.46
N PRO A 289 3.01 -41.00 -3.33
CA PRO A 289 2.01 -42.05 -3.16
C PRO A 289 1.17 -41.79 -1.90
N LYS A 290 -0.17 -41.77 -2.05
CA LYS A 290 -1.12 -41.62 -0.96
C LYS A 290 -1.76 -42.98 -0.64
N MET A 291 -1.81 -43.33 0.63
CA MET A 291 -2.56 -44.52 1.10
C MET A 291 -4.04 -44.18 1.14
N LEU A 292 -4.84 -44.84 0.31
CA LEU A 292 -6.29 -44.70 0.28
C LEU A 292 -6.97 -45.88 0.98
N PRO A 293 -8.05 -45.66 1.74
CA PRO A 293 -8.85 -46.75 2.29
C PRO A 293 -9.54 -47.49 1.14
N ILE A 294 -9.30 -48.80 1.05
CA ILE A 294 -9.99 -49.70 0.13
C ILE A 294 -11.05 -50.45 0.95
N PRO A 295 -12.32 -50.47 0.52
CA PRO A 295 -13.33 -51.28 1.21
C PRO A 295 -12.91 -52.75 1.18
N SER A 296 -13.11 -53.47 2.29
CA SER A 296 -12.93 -54.91 2.30
C SER A 296 -13.77 -55.52 1.17
N LYS A 297 -13.22 -56.51 0.46
CA LYS A 297 -13.97 -57.24 -0.57
C LYS A 297 -15.33 -57.65 0.01
N PRO A 298 -16.43 -57.45 -0.73
CA PRO A 298 -17.74 -57.86 -0.25
C PRO A 298 -17.69 -59.35 0.06
N THR A 299 -18.12 -59.72 1.26
CA THR A 299 -18.21 -61.12 1.67
C THR A 299 -19.33 -61.78 0.86
N LEU A 300 -18.95 -62.56 -0.15
CA LEU A 300 -19.88 -63.41 -0.87
C LEU A 300 -19.97 -64.73 -0.11
N PHE A 301 -21.12 -65.02 0.48
CA PHE A 301 -21.38 -66.35 1.00
C PHE A 301 -21.82 -67.25 -0.15
N ASP A 302 -21.09 -68.34 -0.37
CA ASP A 302 -21.55 -69.39 -1.27
C ASP A 302 -22.66 -70.19 -0.58
N LEU A 303 -23.89 -69.69 -0.71
CA LEU A 303 -25.08 -70.34 -0.15
C LEU A 303 -25.43 -71.63 -0.88
N ALA A 304 -24.92 -71.85 -2.10
CA ALA A 304 -25.19 -73.06 -2.87
C ALA A 304 -24.50 -74.28 -2.25
N PHE A 305 -23.35 -74.07 -1.59
CA PHE A 305 -22.64 -75.11 -0.85
C PHE A 305 -23.51 -75.77 0.23
N ASN A 306 -24.42 -75.00 0.86
CA ASN A 306 -25.35 -75.52 1.88
C ASN A 306 -26.35 -76.54 1.33
N TYR A 307 -26.51 -76.64 0.00
CA TYR A 307 -27.44 -77.56 -0.66
C TYR A 307 -26.75 -78.75 -1.31
N ILE A 308 -25.41 -78.85 -1.22
CA ILE A 308 -24.68 -80.04 -1.68
C ILE A 308 -24.91 -81.13 -0.63
N THR A 309 -25.81 -82.05 -0.96
CA THR A 309 -26.04 -83.26 -0.17
C THR A 309 -25.20 -84.35 -0.80
N TYR A 310 -24.22 -84.87 -0.05
CA TYR A 310 -23.53 -86.09 -0.47
C TYR A 310 -24.49 -87.25 -0.25
N ASP A 311 -24.77 -88.03 -1.29
CA ASP A 311 -25.47 -89.30 -1.17
C ASP A 311 -24.70 -90.14 -0.15
N LYS A 312 -25.25 -90.24 1.05
CA LYS A 312 -24.76 -91.17 2.06
C LYS A 312 -24.92 -92.54 1.44
N GLN A 313 -23.82 -93.19 1.05
CA GLN A 313 -23.80 -94.64 1.05
C GLN A 313 -24.18 -95.04 2.47
N GLU A 314 -25.39 -95.55 2.66
CA GLU A 314 -25.88 -96.02 3.95
C GLU A 314 -24.93 -97.11 4.47
N PRO A 315 -24.34 -96.97 5.67
CA PRO A 315 -24.21 -98.08 6.56
C PRO A 315 -25.45 -98.10 7.44
N SER A 316 -26.28 -99.11 7.21
CA SER A 316 -27.24 -99.72 8.12
C SER A 316 -27.40 -99.09 9.51
N ALA A 317 -28.66 -98.70 9.78
CA ALA A 317 -29.36 -98.82 11.06
C ALA A 317 -28.67 -98.31 12.33
N SER A 318 -29.23 -97.26 12.94
CA SER A 318 -30.08 -97.40 14.13
C SER A 318 -30.41 -96.05 14.78
N GLN A 319 -31.57 -96.06 15.40
CA GLN A 319 -32.25 -95.08 16.25
C GLN A 319 -31.35 -94.21 17.16
N VAL A 320 -31.75 -92.98 17.49
CA VAL A 320 -32.55 -92.62 18.69
C VAL A 320 -32.75 -91.08 18.74
N LYS A 321 -33.92 -90.76 19.27
CA LYS A 321 -34.58 -89.51 19.65
C LYS A 321 -33.80 -88.43 20.42
N ASP A 322 -34.33 -87.22 20.24
CA ASP A 322 -34.66 -86.17 21.23
C ASP A 322 -33.54 -85.48 22.06
N SER A 323 -33.21 -84.29 21.57
CA SER A 323 -33.46 -82.96 22.18
C SER A 323 -32.92 -82.60 23.58
N VAL A 324 -32.35 -81.38 23.61
CA VAL A 324 -32.50 -80.28 24.59
C VAL A 324 -31.17 -79.79 25.23
N THR A 325 -30.77 -78.60 24.77
CA THR A 325 -30.29 -77.41 25.53
C THR A 325 -28.86 -77.34 26.15
N GLU A 326 -28.17 -76.32 25.62
CA GLU A 326 -27.19 -75.36 26.16
C GLU A 326 -25.95 -75.75 27.00
N THR A 327 -24.90 -75.01 26.63
CA THR A 327 -23.78 -74.47 27.43
C THR A 327 -22.59 -75.34 27.80
N GLU A 328 -21.45 -74.95 27.21
CA GLU A 328 -20.19 -74.58 27.87
C GLU A 328 -19.44 -75.60 28.77
N SER A 329 -18.28 -76.02 28.24
CA SER A 329 -16.95 -75.72 28.81
C SER A 329 -16.06 -76.85 29.38
N ILE A 330 -14.75 -76.59 29.17
CA ILE A 330 -13.51 -76.91 29.91
C ILE A 330 -12.74 -78.24 29.67
N SER A 331 -11.45 -78.04 29.37
CA SER A 331 -10.25 -78.73 29.92
C SER A 331 -9.48 -79.60 28.92
N GLN A 332 -8.14 -79.68 28.84
CA GLN A 332 -6.99 -79.07 29.54
C GLN A 332 -5.71 -79.53 28.77
N THR A 333 -4.65 -78.69 28.76
CA THR A 333 -3.16 -78.90 28.79
C THR A 333 -2.50 -80.26 28.48
N PRO A 334 -1.19 -80.35 28.03
CA PRO A 334 0.00 -79.70 28.64
C PRO A 334 1.15 -79.20 27.69
N ILE A 335 1.92 -78.16 28.08
CA ILE A 335 3.35 -78.09 28.57
C ILE A 335 4.40 -78.46 27.48
N SER A 336 5.36 -77.60 27.07
CA SER A 336 6.64 -77.35 27.81
C SER A 336 7.47 -76.10 27.41
N ASN A 337 7.99 -75.42 28.47
CA ASN A 337 9.22 -74.61 28.75
C ASN A 337 10.25 -74.30 27.64
N GLU A 338 11.03 -73.19 27.66
CA GLU A 338 11.81 -72.50 28.73
C GLU A 338 11.78 -70.95 28.57
N GLN A 339 11.51 -70.12 29.60
CA GLN A 339 12.41 -69.43 30.59
C GLN A 339 13.52 -68.54 29.98
N THR A 340 13.75 -67.26 30.33
CA THR A 340 13.84 -66.53 31.63
C THR A 340 13.85 -65.00 31.36
N GLU A 341 13.02 -64.15 32.01
CA GLU A 341 13.22 -63.33 33.25
C GLU A 341 13.39 -61.81 32.99
N GLY A 342 12.67 -60.95 33.75
CA GLY A 342 12.91 -59.50 33.85
C GLY A 342 11.66 -58.62 34.15
N GLU A 343 11.54 -58.15 35.40
CA GLU A 343 10.48 -57.37 36.07
C GLU A 343 10.05 -55.96 35.53
N PRO A 344 8.99 -55.32 36.09
CA PRO A 344 8.24 -54.23 35.46
C PRO A 344 8.57 -52.78 35.89
N LYS A 345 8.26 -51.85 34.96
CA LYS A 345 7.84 -50.43 35.05
C LYS A 345 8.22 -49.59 36.29
N LYS A 346 8.92 -48.47 36.04
CA LYS A 346 8.84 -47.23 36.85
C LYS A 346 8.51 -45.99 35.99
N LYS A 347 7.61 -45.16 36.53
CA LYS A 347 7.21 -43.82 36.10
C LYS A 347 8.38 -42.80 36.18
N ARG A 348 8.38 -41.80 35.28
CA ARG A 348 8.88 -40.40 35.40
C ARG A 348 9.06 -39.83 33.98
N GLY A 349 8.79 -38.57 33.62
CA GLY A 349 8.34 -37.40 34.35
C GLY A 349 7.93 -36.32 33.33
N PHE A 350 6.98 -35.47 33.74
CA PHE A 350 6.59 -34.24 33.06
C PHE A 350 7.53 -33.12 33.56
N LEU A 351 7.85 -32.16 32.68
CA LEU A 351 8.59 -30.88 32.90
C LEU A 351 10.07 -30.87 32.53
N GLY A 352 10.39 -30.02 31.54
CA GLY A 352 11.72 -29.41 31.39
C GLY A 352 12.05 -29.03 29.95
N LEU A 353 11.74 -27.80 29.54
CA LEU A 353 12.61 -26.92 28.72
C LEU A 353 11.86 -25.62 28.33
N PHE A 354 11.75 -24.71 29.29
CA PHE A 354 11.94 -23.29 28.99
C PHE A 354 13.44 -23.10 28.77
N GLY A 355 13.83 -22.97 27.50
CA GLY A 355 15.17 -22.57 27.08
C GLY A 355 15.20 -21.05 26.91
N ARG A 356 16.23 -20.44 27.51
CA ARG A 356 16.66 -19.06 27.32
C ARG A 356 16.92 -18.72 25.86
#